data_AF-A0A7V4MSA7-F1
#
_entry.id   AF-A0A7V4MSA7-F1
#
_cell.length_a   1.000
_cell.length_b   1.000
_cell.length_c   1.000
_cell.angle_alpha   90.00
_cell.angle_beta   90.00
_cell.angle_gamma   90.00
#
_symmetry.space_group_name_H-M   'P 1'
#
loop_
_entity.id
_entity.type
_entity.pdbx_description
1 polymer ?
#
loop_
_entity_poly.entity_id
_entity_poly.type
_entity_poly.pdbx_seq_one_letter_code
_entity_poly.pdbx_strand_id
1 'polypeptide(L)'
;MKKMKKHSVITYVMEPVVPHACAIMTIGGGIKEKHIYARSFVDRKTKSPPQTSSSKKSGKWEKWRILQVTGECATVSVPDVPFGIYELALNPSDPPENNWIANKPQIDWTYPQVARPGCDLRIIGRCLVDISRYDIGDRNYPISYGYFMEENRTVILARKIGKQKFIKIPVEKSNAYEVFAKIPFTMESGDYELFVHNGRGGDAGWSEPFKIIVEQKQREIQKKFYIDEYIRKTNGDVDEAIARVVKEVKASGGGIIEFGTGIYPIKRTIELPRFCILRGQGEWRTCITAPTAQGPVPPWVMITGDGNFTVEDIRLFAVYSVIAIVAPVFKPKSFDEAMKAPFSWCDTRARNVTIRRCRIEQDPSYMLSRRQDADPEWRKWLLSWTATSDGQSHNGFVAVRIRGDGGLIENNQIWGAGSGIILTGCSYIRVTGNNIKVGCSGHGIYIMGHMSWPEDWATNPNARPNPVIGNYSRCVIIEENTIEAHSERARDFCYFNYGAEYCIAARNIIGPMQINNDCEGLAFHLWPAKWAKPKVEQITPTRYRIIDPEGEVRREELVGGVLQVLDGAGIGQVRTIIKREGDEVEIDIPFRYPPGHDS
;
A
#
# COMPACT_ATOMS: atom_id res chain seq x y z
N MET A 1 -28.12 -35.01 18.84
CA MET A 1 -27.05 -34.68 17.87
C MET A 1 -25.87 -35.62 18.08
N LYS A 2 -25.52 -36.46 17.09
CA LYS A 2 -24.25 -37.20 17.12
C LYS A 2 -23.12 -36.17 17.23
N LYS A 3 -22.28 -36.26 18.26
CA LYS A 3 -21.02 -35.50 18.33
C LYS A 3 -20.25 -35.80 17.05
N MET A 4 -20.20 -34.85 16.11
CA MET A 4 -19.24 -34.92 15.01
C MET A 4 -17.87 -35.10 15.65
N LYS A 5 -17.13 -36.15 15.26
CA LYS A 5 -15.71 -36.24 15.62
C LYS A 5 -15.08 -34.93 15.13
N LYS A 6 -14.56 -34.11 16.05
CA LYS A 6 -13.75 -32.95 15.69
C LYS A 6 -12.57 -33.49 14.88
N HIS A 7 -12.58 -33.26 13.58
CA HIS A 7 -11.50 -33.62 12.66
C HIS A 7 -10.48 -32.49 12.70
N SER A 8 -9.19 -32.83 12.84
CA SER A 8 -8.12 -31.83 12.88
C SER A 8 -7.66 -31.49 11.48
N VAL A 9 -7.44 -30.21 11.19
CA VAL A 9 -7.01 -29.75 9.86
C VAL A 9 -5.96 -28.65 9.97
N ILE A 10 -5.01 -28.61 9.03
CA ILE A 10 -4.05 -27.51 8.93
C ILE A 10 -4.81 -26.25 8.45
N THR A 11 -4.80 -25.19 9.26
CA THR A 11 -5.52 -23.94 8.98
C THR A 11 -4.61 -22.85 8.42
N TYR A 12 -3.31 -22.89 8.72
CA TYR A 12 -2.29 -22.01 8.15
C TYR A 12 -0.90 -22.66 8.18
N VAL A 13 -0.05 -22.31 7.21
CA VAL A 13 1.38 -22.62 7.20
C VAL A 13 2.15 -21.35 6.86
N MET A 14 3.21 -21.06 7.62
CA MET A 14 4.16 -20.00 7.29
C MET A 14 4.97 -20.43 6.07
N GLU A 15 4.87 -19.65 4.99
CA GLU A 15 5.48 -19.95 3.70
C GLU A 15 6.49 -18.87 3.30
N PRO A 16 7.58 -19.22 2.59
CA PRO A 16 7.90 -20.56 2.08
C PRO A 16 8.37 -21.55 3.16
N VAL A 17 7.97 -22.81 3.01
CA VAL A 17 8.52 -23.96 3.75
C VAL A 17 9.89 -24.29 3.16
N VAL A 18 10.94 -23.99 3.93
CA VAL A 18 12.34 -24.10 3.50
C VAL A 18 13.00 -25.35 4.11
N PRO A 19 13.83 -26.09 3.33
CA PRO A 19 14.65 -27.17 3.87
C PRO A 19 15.57 -26.71 5.01
N HIS A 20 15.88 -27.60 5.95
CA HIS A 20 16.73 -27.31 7.12
C HIS A 20 16.26 -26.15 8.02
N ALA A 21 14.99 -25.76 7.92
CA ALA A 21 14.38 -24.72 8.74
C ALA A 21 13.22 -25.28 9.57
N CYS A 22 12.59 -24.40 10.34
CA CYS A 22 11.32 -24.70 10.99
C CYS A 22 10.17 -24.07 10.20
N ALA A 23 9.11 -24.84 9.99
CA ALA A 23 7.82 -24.31 9.54
C ALA A 23 6.91 -24.13 10.76
N ILE A 24 6.25 -22.97 10.84
CA ILE A 24 5.19 -22.71 11.82
C ILE A 24 3.84 -22.96 11.15
N MET A 25 2.96 -23.71 11.81
CA MET A 25 1.62 -23.99 11.32
C MET A 25 0.58 -23.93 12.43
N THR A 26 -0.65 -23.61 12.04
CA THR A 26 -1.80 -23.70 12.93
C THR A 26 -2.71 -24.86 12.53
N ILE A 27 -3.30 -25.51 13.52
CA ILE A 27 -4.06 -26.75 13.37
C ILE A 27 -5.38 -26.64 14.12
N GLY A 28 -6.46 -26.41 13.36
CA GLY A 28 -7.83 -26.40 13.89
C GLY A 28 -8.18 -27.76 14.49
N GLY A 29 -8.68 -27.79 15.72
CA GLY A 29 -8.99 -29.01 16.46
C GLY A 29 -7.78 -29.61 17.20
N GLY A 30 -6.62 -28.95 17.12
CA GLY A 30 -5.37 -29.35 17.77
C GLY A 30 -4.71 -30.59 17.15
N ILE A 31 -3.51 -30.92 17.64
CA ILE A 31 -2.75 -32.09 17.22
C ILE A 31 -2.23 -32.87 18.42
N LYS A 32 -2.32 -34.20 18.36
CA LYS A 32 -1.75 -35.12 19.37
C LYS A 32 -0.55 -35.90 18.85
N GLU A 33 -0.40 -35.95 17.53
CA GLU A 33 0.69 -36.65 16.87
C GLU A 33 2.01 -35.92 17.06
N LYS A 34 3.12 -36.66 17.00
CA LYS A 34 4.48 -36.11 17.08
C LYS A 34 5.07 -35.73 15.71
N HIS A 35 4.31 -35.95 14.65
CA HIS A 35 4.75 -35.75 13.28
C HIS A 35 3.59 -35.26 12.41
N ILE A 36 3.92 -34.57 11.32
CA ILE A 36 3.03 -34.43 10.16
C ILE A 36 3.55 -35.29 9.01
N TYR A 37 2.72 -35.49 8.00
CA TYR A 37 3.08 -36.22 6.80
C TYR A 37 3.23 -35.25 5.64
N ALA A 38 4.32 -35.39 4.89
CA ALA A 38 4.59 -34.60 3.71
C ALA A 38 4.86 -35.51 2.51
N ARG A 39 4.45 -35.09 1.32
CA ARG A 39 4.92 -35.67 0.07
C ARG A 39 5.08 -34.60 -0.99
N SER A 40 6.11 -34.73 -1.82
CA SER A 40 6.39 -33.78 -2.89
C SER A 40 5.53 -34.01 -4.14
N PHE A 41 5.20 -32.94 -4.85
CA PHE A 41 4.74 -33.03 -6.23
C PHE A 41 5.93 -33.22 -7.16
N VAL A 42 5.75 -34.01 -8.22
CA VAL A 42 6.84 -34.29 -9.17
C VAL A 42 7.11 -33.07 -10.04
N ASP A 43 8.37 -32.63 -10.06
CA ASP A 43 8.84 -31.61 -10.99
C ASP A 43 8.71 -32.12 -12.43
N ARG A 44 7.97 -31.39 -13.27
CA ARG A 44 7.90 -31.62 -14.72
C ARG A 44 7.75 -30.30 -15.45
N LYS A 45 8.25 -30.24 -16.68
CA LYS A 45 8.04 -29.06 -17.53
C LYS A 45 6.56 -28.97 -17.90
N THR A 46 5.88 -27.93 -17.44
CA THR A 46 4.49 -27.62 -17.80
C THR A 46 4.46 -26.51 -18.84
N LYS A 47 3.54 -26.61 -19.81
CA LYS A 47 3.39 -25.59 -20.86
C LYS A 47 2.31 -24.55 -20.52
N SER A 48 1.32 -24.93 -19.73
CA SER A 48 0.18 -24.10 -19.34
C SER A 48 -0.42 -24.60 -18.02
N PRO A 49 -1.23 -23.78 -17.33
CA PRO A 49 -2.04 -24.22 -16.21
C PRO A 49 -2.98 -25.36 -16.63
N PRO A 50 -3.21 -26.36 -15.76
CA PRO A 50 -4.08 -27.47 -16.06
C PRO A 50 -5.56 -27.04 -16.10
N GLN A 51 -6.36 -27.62 -17.01
CA GLN A 51 -7.82 -27.43 -17.00
C GLN A 51 -8.52 -28.30 -15.94
N THR A 52 -7.88 -29.39 -15.50
CA THR A 52 -8.37 -30.32 -14.47
C THR A 52 -7.22 -30.74 -13.54
N SER A 53 -7.51 -31.01 -12.27
CA SER A 53 -6.54 -31.24 -11.18
C SER A 53 -5.84 -32.62 -11.22
N SER A 54 -5.21 -32.99 -12.35
CA SER A 54 -4.47 -34.25 -12.49
C SER A 54 -2.96 -34.09 -12.25
N SER A 55 -2.56 -33.72 -11.03
CA SER A 55 -1.16 -33.58 -10.64
C SER A 55 -0.55 -34.90 -10.15
N LYS A 56 0.64 -35.28 -10.68
CA LYS A 56 1.37 -36.49 -10.29
C LYS A 56 2.21 -36.23 -9.02
N LYS A 57 2.02 -37.07 -8.00
CA LYS A 57 2.69 -36.98 -6.69
C LYS A 57 3.84 -38.00 -6.63
N SER A 58 4.85 -37.79 -5.76
CA SER A 58 6.00 -38.70 -5.58
C SER A 58 5.66 -40.05 -4.92
N GLY A 59 4.37 -40.32 -4.66
CA GLY A 59 3.83 -41.61 -4.26
C GLY A 59 3.95 -41.92 -2.77
N LYS A 60 5.05 -41.57 -2.11
CA LYS A 60 5.31 -41.91 -0.70
C LYS A 60 5.15 -40.71 0.24
N TRP A 61 4.50 -40.93 1.37
CA TRP A 61 4.46 -39.99 2.49
C TRP A 61 5.69 -40.13 3.37
N GLU A 62 6.30 -39.01 3.72
CA GLU A 62 7.41 -38.89 4.67
C GLU A 62 6.92 -38.23 5.95
N LYS A 63 7.55 -38.58 7.08
CA LYS A 63 7.19 -38.03 8.39
C LYS A 63 8.12 -36.86 8.71
N TRP A 64 7.55 -35.68 8.96
CA TRP A 64 8.28 -34.52 9.46
C TRP A 64 8.00 -34.33 10.94
N ARG A 65 9.05 -34.12 11.74
CA ARG A 65 8.97 -34.11 13.20
C ARG A 65 8.38 -32.79 13.70
N ILE A 66 7.41 -32.88 14.61
CA ILE A 66 6.95 -31.73 15.39
C ILE A 66 7.92 -31.54 16.56
N LEU A 67 8.48 -30.35 16.67
CA LEU A 67 9.42 -29.97 17.73
C LEU A 67 8.69 -29.46 18.97
N GLN A 68 7.64 -28.67 18.75
CA GLN A 68 6.88 -28.01 19.82
C GLN A 68 5.42 -27.85 19.39
N VAL A 69 4.51 -27.95 20.37
CA VAL A 69 3.10 -27.58 20.24
C VAL A 69 2.74 -26.63 21.38
N THR A 70 2.09 -25.51 21.06
CA THR A 70 1.57 -24.54 22.03
C THR A 70 0.16 -24.13 21.58
N GLY A 71 -0.86 -24.59 22.31
CA GLY A 71 -2.25 -24.48 21.87
C GLY A 71 -2.46 -25.22 20.53
N GLU A 72 -2.99 -24.51 19.54
CA GLU A 72 -3.17 -25.00 18.17
C GLU A 72 -1.99 -24.69 17.22
N CYS A 73 -0.90 -24.10 17.74
CA CYS A 73 0.30 -23.81 16.97
C CYS A 73 1.33 -24.95 17.10
N ALA A 74 1.89 -25.39 15.97
CA ALA A 74 2.93 -26.39 15.91
C ALA A 74 4.18 -25.86 15.18
N THR A 75 5.35 -26.10 15.78
CA THR A 75 6.65 -25.88 15.14
C THR A 75 7.14 -27.21 14.57
N VAL A 76 7.33 -27.28 13.25
CA VAL A 76 7.73 -28.50 12.54
C VAL A 76 9.14 -28.35 11.98
N SER A 77 10.00 -29.32 12.25
CA SER A 77 11.32 -29.42 11.64
C SER A 77 11.17 -29.90 10.20
N VAL A 78 11.61 -29.07 9.24
CA VAL A 78 11.68 -29.46 7.83
C VAL A 78 12.98 -30.23 7.62
N PRO A 79 12.94 -31.50 7.21
CA PRO A 79 14.14 -32.32 7.03
C PRO A 79 15.00 -31.83 5.85
N ASP A 80 16.13 -32.51 5.64
CA ASP A 80 16.95 -32.36 4.44
C ASP A 80 16.20 -32.93 3.23
N VAL A 81 15.41 -32.08 2.59
CA VAL A 81 14.64 -32.39 1.37
C VAL A 81 14.82 -31.26 0.36
N PRO A 82 14.73 -31.54 -0.95
CA PRO A 82 14.81 -30.47 -1.96
C PRO A 82 13.68 -29.43 -1.79
N PHE A 83 13.93 -28.17 -2.12
CA PHE A 83 12.82 -27.21 -2.23
C PHE A 83 11.85 -27.64 -3.34
N GLY A 84 10.55 -27.53 -3.09
CA GLY A 84 9.51 -27.92 -4.02
C GLY A 84 8.11 -27.63 -3.48
N ILE A 85 7.09 -28.09 -4.23
CA ILE A 85 5.69 -28.03 -3.80
C ILE A 85 5.38 -29.27 -2.98
N TYR A 86 4.82 -29.08 -1.79
CA TYR A 86 4.54 -30.17 -0.85
C TYR A 86 3.05 -30.25 -0.55
N GLU A 87 2.52 -31.46 -0.50
CA GLU A 87 1.25 -31.74 0.15
C GLU A 87 1.54 -32.14 1.60
N LEU A 88 0.97 -31.40 2.55
CA LEU A 88 1.09 -31.63 3.99
C LEU A 88 -0.23 -32.15 4.53
N ALA A 89 -0.18 -33.22 5.31
CA ALA A 89 -1.33 -33.88 5.91
C ALA A 89 -1.07 -34.21 7.38
N LEU A 90 -2.12 -34.16 8.20
CA LEU A 90 -2.06 -34.68 9.57
C LEU A 90 -2.20 -36.21 9.58
N ASN A 91 -3.00 -36.74 8.66
CA ASN A 91 -3.18 -38.16 8.43
C ASN A 91 -3.23 -38.44 6.91
N PRO A 92 -2.36 -39.32 6.37
CA PRO A 92 -2.33 -39.68 4.95
C PRO A 92 -3.64 -40.22 4.37
N SER A 93 -4.51 -40.77 5.23
CA SER A 93 -5.81 -41.34 4.86
C SER A 93 -6.93 -40.31 4.81
N ASP A 94 -6.66 -39.06 5.22
CA ASP A 94 -7.67 -38.01 5.19
C ASP A 94 -7.99 -37.59 3.74
N PRO A 95 -9.22 -37.08 3.50
CA PRO A 95 -9.60 -36.53 2.21
C PRO A 95 -8.61 -35.44 1.73
N PRO A 96 -8.25 -35.40 0.43
CA PRO A 96 -7.26 -34.44 -0.10
C PRO A 96 -7.55 -32.96 0.19
N GLU A 97 -8.83 -32.57 0.30
CA GLU A 97 -9.28 -31.23 0.64
C GLU A 97 -8.84 -30.75 2.04
N ASN A 98 -8.50 -31.68 2.93
CA ASN A 98 -7.98 -31.39 4.27
C ASN A 98 -6.46 -31.16 4.27
N ASN A 99 -5.77 -31.50 3.18
CA ASN A 99 -4.34 -31.32 3.08
C ASN A 99 -4.00 -29.86 2.76
N TRP A 100 -2.81 -29.42 3.17
CA TRP A 100 -2.27 -28.11 2.79
C TRP A 100 -1.30 -28.28 1.63
N ILE A 101 -1.39 -27.42 0.61
CA ILE A 101 -0.42 -27.38 -0.49
C ILE A 101 0.58 -26.27 -0.22
N ALA A 102 1.74 -26.63 0.31
CA ALA A 102 2.79 -25.70 0.68
C ALA A 102 3.65 -25.30 -0.53
N ASN A 103 4.17 -24.07 -0.49
CA ASN A 103 5.04 -23.44 -1.48
C ASN A 103 4.39 -23.18 -2.84
N LYS A 104 3.07 -23.36 -2.96
CA LYS A 104 2.33 -23.02 -4.16
C LYS A 104 2.37 -21.49 -4.35
N PRO A 105 2.75 -20.97 -5.53
CA PRO A 105 2.73 -19.53 -5.79
C PRO A 105 1.34 -18.96 -5.55
N GLN A 106 1.27 -17.83 -4.85
CA GLN A 106 0.04 -17.10 -4.59
C GLN A 106 0.23 -15.65 -4.98
N ILE A 107 -0.76 -15.10 -5.69
CA ILE A 107 -0.80 -13.71 -6.11
C ILE A 107 -1.76 -13.01 -5.16
N ASP A 108 -1.27 -12.01 -4.43
CA ASP A 108 -2.07 -11.24 -3.50
C ASP A 108 -2.66 -10.01 -4.20
N TRP A 109 -1.85 -9.30 -4.99
CA TRP A 109 -2.30 -8.15 -5.78
C TRP A 109 -1.32 -7.75 -6.89
N THR A 110 -1.75 -6.83 -7.76
CA THR A 110 -0.92 -6.29 -8.85
C THR A 110 -0.90 -4.77 -8.89
N TYR A 111 0.22 -4.21 -9.33
CA TYR A 111 0.34 -2.80 -9.71
C TYR A 111 0.72 -2.68 -11.20
N PRO A 112 0.06 -1.84 -12.00
CA PRO A 112 -1.15 -1.09 -11.65
C PRO A 112 -2.37 -2.02 -11.51
N GLN A 113 -3.45 -1.52 -10.90
CA GLN A 113 -4.72 -2.25 -10.79
C GLN A 113 -5.39 -2.45 -12.16
N VAL A 114 -5.23 -1.47 -13.05
CA VAL A 114 -5.65 -1.53 -14.45
C VAL A 114 -4.40 -1.45 -15.32
N ALA A 115 -4.08 -2.57 -15.97
CA ALA A 115 -2.93 -2.70 -16.85
C ALA A 115 -3.22 -2.10 -18.23
N ARG A 116 -2.16 -1.70 -18.93
CA ARG A 116 -2.22 -1.20 -20.31
C ARG A 116 -1.21 -1.94 -21.17
N PRO A 117 -1.50 -2.17 -22.46
CA PRO A 117 -0.52 -2.77 -23.37
C PRO A 117 0.81 -2.01 -23.34
N GLY A 118 1.91 -2.73 -23.13
CA GLY A 118 3.26 -2.18 -23.06
C GLY A 118 3.70 -1.62 -21.71
N CYS A 119 2.81 -1.51 -20.71
CA CYS A 119 3.18 -1.00 -19.40
C CYS A 119 3.88 -2.05 -18.54
N ASP A 120 4.56 -1.58 -17.51
CA ASP A 120 5.11 -2.43 -16.46
C ASP A 120 3.96 -3.03 -15.65
N LEU A 121 4.12 -4.29 -15.27
CA LEU A 121 3.25 -5.02 -14.37
C LEU A 121 4.10 -5.54 -13.21
N ARG A 122 3.70 -5.20 -12.01
CA ARG A 122 4.24 -5.78 -10.79
C ARG A 122 3.21 -6.70 -10.17
N ILE A 123 3.63 -7.91 -9.84
CA ILE A 123 2.84 -8.91 -9.15
C ILE A 123 3.42 -9.05 -7.76
N ILE A 124 2.59 -8.89 -6.74
CA ILE A 124 2.95 -9.07 -5.34
C ILE A 124 2.26 -10.34 -4.84
N GLY A 125 2.99 -11.12 -4.03
CA GLY A 125 2.50 -12.37 -3.52
C GLY A 125 3.52 -13.11 -2.66
N ARG A 126 3.44 -14.43 -2.68
CA ARG A 126 4.37 -15.32 -1.99
C ARG A 126 4.69 -16.56 -2.81
N CYS A 127 5.86 -17.14 -2.53
CA CYS A 127 6.38 -18.33 -3.20
C CYS A 127 6.54 -18.15 -4.73
N LEU A 128 6.84 -16.93 -5.18
CA LEU A 128 6.86 -16.57 -6.62
C LEU A 128 8.14 -17.02 -7.35
N VAL A 129 9.16 -17.48 -6.62
CA VAL A 129 10.40 -18.08 -7.16
C VAL A 129 10.76 -19.36 -6.42
N ASP A 130 11.62 -20.15 -7.06
CA ASP A 130 12.34 -21.25 -6.42
C ASP A 130 13.45 -20.69 -5.51
N ILE A 131 13.18 -20.67 -4.20
CA ILE A 131 14.12 -20.09 -3.22
C ILE A 131 15.40 -20.93 -3.03
N SER A 132 15.46 -22.17 -3.53
CA SER A 132 16.73 -22.94 -3.48
C SER A 132 17.81 -22.37 -4.40
N ARG A 133 17.45 -21.36 -5.21
CA ARG A 133 18.37 -20.67 -6.11
C ARG A 133 19.04 -19.43 -5.51
N TYR A 134 18.64 -19.00 -4.31
CA TYR A 134 19.41 -17.97 -3.62
C TYR A 134 20.76 -18.56 -3.21
N ASP A 135 21.82 -17.78 -3.35
CA ASP A 135 23.13 -18.19 -2.84
C ASP A 135 23.11 -18.12 -1.31
N ILE A 136 23.14 -19.30 -0.66
CA ILE A 136 23.08 -19.47 0.80
C ILE A 136 24.47 -19.28 1.44
N GLY A 137 25.31 -18.45 0.82
CA GLY A 137 26.66 -18.13 1.27
C GLY A 137 26.68 -17.41 2.62
N ASP A 138 27.51 -17.95 3.53
CA ASP A 138 27.79 -17.52 4.90
C ASP A 138 26.58 -17.39 5.86
N ARG A 139 26.51 -18.30 6.84
CA ARG A 139 25.48 -18.33 7.90
C ARG A 139 25.47 -17.08 8.78
N ASN A 140 26.54 -16.29 8.81
CA ASN A 140 26.59 -15.01 9.53
C ASN A 140 25.83 -13.89 8.80
N TYR A 141 25.50 -14.09 7.53
CA TYR A 141 24.75 -13.14 6.70
C TYR A 141 23.45 -13.80 6.22
N PRO A 142 22.37 -13.79 7.04
CA PRO A 142 21.12 -14.42 6.67
C PRO A 142 20.58 -13.84 5.36
N ILE A 143 20.20 -14.73 4.43
CA ILE A 143 19.63 -14.31 3.15
C ILE A 143 18.24 -13.70 3.36
N SER A 144 18.02 -12.51 2.79
CA SER A 144 16.68 -12.04 2.50
C SER A 144 16.19 -12.63 1.18
N TYR A 145 15.06 -13.35 1.20
CA TYR A 145 14.39 -13.80 -0.04
C TYR A 145 13.70 -12.64 -0.80
N GLY A 146 13.96 -11.39 -0.41
CA GLY A 146 13.54 -10.18 -1.10
C GLY A 146 14.54 -9.65 -2.14
N TYR A 147 15.74 -10.25 -2.27
CA TYR A 147 16.67 -9.90 -3.36
C TYR A 147 16.19 -10.46 -4.70
N PHE A 148 16.34 -9.69 -5.78
CA PHE A 148 16.01 -10.20 -7.11
C PHE A 148 17.02 -11.25 -7.56
N MET A 149 16.52 -12.33 -8.15
CA MET A 149 17.36 -13.36 -8.74
C MET A 149 17.87 -12.94 -10.11
N GLU A 150 19.15 -13.24 -10.38
CA GLU A 150 19.76 -13.05 -11.71
C GLU A 150 19.11 -13.96 -12.77
N GLU A 151 18.93 -15.25 -12.45
CA GLU A 151 18.24 -16.23 -13.30
C GLU A 151 16.89 -16.65 -12.71
N ASN A 152 15.84 -15.88 -12.99
CA ASN A 152 14.49 -16.27 -12.59
C ASN A 152 13.91 -17.38 -13.50
N ARG A 153 13.26 -18.37 -12.87
CA ARG A 153 12.45 -19.40 -13.54
C ARG A 153 10.95 -19.14 -13.42
N THR A 154 10.58 -17.96 -12.95
CA THR A 154 9.18 -17.56 -12.83
C THR A 154 8.56 -17.50 -14.22
N VAL A 155 7.43 -18.19 -14.40
CA VAL A 155 6.64 -18.14 -15.63
C VAL A 155 5.31 -17.48 -15.31
N ILE A 156 4.94 -16.48 -16.11
CA ILE A 156 3.62 -15.86 -16.05
C ILE A 156 2.89 -16.14 -17.36
N LEU A 157 1.66 -16.65 -17.22
CA LEU A 157 0.73 -16.80 -18.33
C LEU A 157 -0.55 -16.02 -18.02
N ALA A 158 -1.08 -15.35 -19.04
CA ALA A 158 -2.37 -14.69 -19.00
C ALA A 158 -3.35 -15.39 -19.94
N ARG A 159 -4.62 -15.45 -19.56
CA ARG A 159 -5.71 -15.95 -20.41
C ARG A 159 -6.84 -14.95 -20.40
N LYS A 160 -7.28 -14.50 -21.58
CA LYS A 160 -8.48 -13.65 -21.69
C LYS A 160 -9.69 -14.47 -21.26
N ILE A 161 -10.52 -13.92 -20.38
CA ILE A 161 -11.72 -14.63 -19.90
C ILE A 161 -12.62 -14.97 -21.10
N GLY A 162 -13.09 -16.22 -21.16
CA GLY A 162 -13.87 -16.74 -22.29
C GLY A 162 -13.04 -17.20 -23.50
N LYS A 163 -11.70 -17.14 -23.45
CA LYS A 163 -10.80 -17.67 -24.49
C LYS A 163 -9.92 -18.79 -23.92
N GLN A 164 -9.46 -19.70 -24.77
CA GLN A 164 -8.59 -20.83 -24.38
C GLN A 164 -7.09 -20.55 -24.58
N LYS A 165 -6.74 -19.51 -25.33
CA LYS A 165 -5.35 -19.19 -25.67
C LYS A 165 -4.66 -18.50 -24.49
N PHE A 166 -3.51 -19.05 -24.09
CA PHE A 166 -2.60 -18.40 -23.15
C PHE A 166 -1.64 -17.45 -23.87
N ILE A 167 -1.33 -16.35 -23.21
CA ILE A 167 -0.37 -15.34 -23.61
C ILE A 167 0.74 -15.36 -22.57
N LYS A 168 2.00 -15.53 -23.00
CA LYS A 168 3.13 -15.43 -22.10
C LYS A 168 3.35 -13.95 -21.75
N ILE A 169 3.44 -13.65 -20.47
CA ILE A 169 3.84 -12.32 -19.99
C ILE A 169 5.35 -12.37 -19.71
N PRO A 170 6.17 -11.56 -20.40
CA PRO A 170 7.60 -11.46 -20.14
C PRO A 170 7.88 -11.07 -18.69
N VAL A 171 8.73 -11.85 -18.03
CA VAL A 171 9.26 -11.57 -16.69
C VAL A 171 10.62 -10.90 -16.86
N GLU A 172 10.83 -9.78 -16.16
CA GLU A 172 12.11 -9.05 -16.15
C GLU A 172 12.97 -9.49 -14.98
N LYS A 173 12.39 -9.52 -13.77
CA LYS A 173 13.05 -9.96 -12.53
C LYS A 173 12.02 -10.42 -11.51
N SER A 174 12.43 -11.30 -10.60
CA SER A 174 11.57 -11.77 -9.51
C SER A 174 12.34 -12.17 -8.27
N ASN A 175 11.64 -12.17 -7.13
CA ASN A 175 12.08 -12.71 -5.85
C ASN A 175 10.92 -13.51 -5.22
N ALA A 176 11.02 -13.89 -3.94
CA ALA A 176 9.98 -14.72 -3.30
C ALA A 176 8.62 -14.02 -3.15
N TYR A 177 8.60 -12.70 -3.17
CA TYR A 177 7.45 -11.86 -2.80
C TYR A 177 6.95 -10.95 -3.93
N GLU A 178 7.74 -10.76 -4.98
CA GLU A 178 7.38 -9.91 -6.11
C GLU A 178 7.96 -10.37 -7.45
N VAL A 179 7.22 -10.06 -8.52
CA VAL A 179 7.64 -10.26 -9.92
C VAL A 179 7.43 -8.97 -10.70
N PHE A 180 8.48 -8.52 -11.39
CA PHE A 180 8.44 -7.45 -12.38
C PHE A 180 8.28 -8.09 -13.75
N ALA A 181 7.27 -7.64 -14.47
CA ALA A 181 6.87 -8.17 -15.76
C ALA A 181 6.42 -7.04 -16.67
N LYS A 182 6.23 -7.34 -17.95
CA LYS A 182 5.77 -6.36 -18.94
C LYS A 182 4.53 -6.86 -19.65
N ILE A 183 3.48 -6.04 -19.69
CA ILE A 183 2.28 -6.36 -20.45
C ILE A 183 2.63 -6.32 -21.94
N PRO A 184 2.45 -7.40 -22.72
CA PRO A 184 2.70 -7.37 -24.16
C PRO A 184 1.86 -6.30 -24.87
N PHE A 185 2.46 -5.58 -25.83
CA PHE A 185 1.77 -4.58 -26.66
C PHE A 185 0.60 -5.16 -27.47
N THR A 186 0.61 -6.46 -27.72
CA THR A 186 -0.42 -7.18 -28.48
C THR A 186 -1.63 -7.59 -27.63
N MET A 187 -1.63 -7.32 -26.31
CA MET A 187 -2.78 -7.64 -25.47
C MET A 187 -3.95 -6.71 -25.82
N GLU A 188 -5.10 -7.30 -26.09
CA GLU A 188 -6.35 -6.57 -26.32
C GLU A 188 -6.97 -6.13 -24.99
N SER A 189 -7.84 -5.12 -25.02
CA SER A 189 -8.67 -4.79 -23.86
C SER A 189 -9.53 -5.99 -23.43
N GLY A 190 -9.76 -6.08 -22.13
CA GLY A 190 -10.69 -7.01 -21.50
C GLY A 190 -10.17 -7.55 -20.17
N ASP A 191 -10.95 -8.45 -19.59
CA ASP A 191 -10.60 -9.15 -18.36
C ASP A 191 -9.73 -10.38 -18.66
N TYR A 192 -8.68 -10.56 -17.85
CA TYR A 192 -7.76 -11.68 -17.95
C TYR A 192 -7.59 -12.37 -16.60
N GLU A 193 -7.24 -13.65 -16.66
CA GLU A 193 -6.71 -14.40 -15.53
C GLU A 193 -5.20 -14.53 -15.69
N LEU A 194 -4.45 -14.17 -14.65
CA LEU A 194 -3.02 -14.40 -14.51
C LEU A 194 -2.75 -15.68 -13.73
N PHE A 195 -1.70 -16.37 -14.15
CA PHE A 195 -1.19 -17.57 -13.50
C PHE A 195 0.32 -17.43 -13.36
N VAL A 196 0.85 -17.69 -12.16
CA VAL A 196 2.29 -17.69 -11.88
C VAL A 196 2.75 -19.11 -11.56
N HIS A 197 3.92 -19.48 -12.06
CA HIS A 197 4.60 -20.74 -11.73
C HIS A 197 6.05 -20.44 -11.35
N ASN A 198 6.51 -20.94 -10.20
CA ASN A 198 7.87 -20.66 -9.68
C ASN A 198 8.96 -21.61 -10.22
N GLY A 199 8.55 -22.64 -10.96
CA GLY A 199 9.44 -23.62 -11.60
C GLY A 199 9.38 -25.02 -10.96
N ARG A 200 8.62 -25.21 -9.88
CA ARG A 200 8.51 -26.47 -9.14
C ARG A 200 7.09 -27.06 -9.12
N GLY A 201 6.97 -28.36 -8.88
CA GLY A 201 5.71 -29.07 -8.61
C GLY A 201 4.85 -29.42 -9.82
N GLY A 202 5.34 -29.18 -11.04
CA GLY A 202 4.60 -29.50 -12.25
C GLY A 202 3.25 -28.78 -12.29
N ASP A 203 2.17 -29.48 -12.62
CA ASP A 203 0.84 -28.85 -12.77
C ASP A 203 0.32 -28.26 -11.45
N ALA A 204 0.74 -28.81 -10.30
CA ALA A 204 0.36 -28.30 -8.99
C ALA A 204 1.10 -27.00 -8.61
N GLY A 205 2.15 -26.64 -9.35
CA GLY A 205 2.97 -25.45 -9.13
C GLY A 205 2.42 -24.17 -9.73
N TRP A 206 1.29 -24.22 -10.45
CA TRP A 206 0.60 -23.03 -10.93
C TRP A 206 -0.22 -22.41 -9.81
N SER A 207 -0.19 -21.08 -9.70
CA SER A 207 -1.10 -20.33 -8.82
C SER A 207 -2.56 -20.56 -9.21
N GLU A 208 -3.46 -20.24 -8.29
CA GLU A 208 -4.86 -20.00 -8.66
C GLU A 208 -4.96 -18.83 -9.65
N PRO A 209 -6.02 -18.77 -10.49
CA PRO A 209 -6.23 -17.65 -11.41
C PRO A 209 -6.42 -16.34 -10.64
N PHE A 210 -5.63 -15.33 -10.98
CA PHE A 210 -5.78 -13.98 -10.44
C PHE A 210 -6.32 -13.03 -11.50
N LYS A 211 -7.43 -12.33 -11.21
CA LYS A 211 -8.08 -11.45 -12.19
C LYS A 211 -7.33 -10.14 -12.35
N ILE A 212 -7.11 -9.73 -13.60
CA ILE A 212 -6.64 -8.39 -13.95
C ILE A 212 -7.50 -7.81 -15.07
N ILE A 213 -7.50 -6.49 -15.18
CA ILE A 213 -8.13 -5.75 -16.27
C ILE A 213 -7.04 -5.15 -17.13
N VAL A 214 -7.14 -5.36 -18.45
CA VAL A 214 -6.32 -4.65 -19.43
C VAL A 214 -7.21 -3.68 -20.18
N GLU A 215 -6.84 -2.41 -20.19
CA GLU A 215 -7.52 -1.36 -20.97
C GLU A 215 -6.57 -0.76 -21.99
N GLN A 216 -7.10 -0.42 -23.17
CA GLN A 216 -6.36 0.38 -24.14
C GLN A 216 -5.96 1.71 -23.51
N LYS A 217 -4.78 2.21 -23.90
CA LYS A 217 -4.27 3.50 -23.43
C LYS A 217 -5.33 4.59 -23.68
N GLN A 218 -5.76 5.27 -22.62
CA GLN A 218 -6.60 6.47 -22.74
C GLN A 218 -5.94 7.44 -23.72
N ARG A 219 -6.73 8.04 -24.62
CA ARG A 219 -6.24 8.98 -25.66
C ARG A 219 -5.30 9.99 -25.00
N GLU A 220 -4.07 10.09 -25.52
CA GLU A 220 -3.10 11.03 -24.95
C GLU A 220 -3.68 12.44 -24.96
N ILE A 221 -3.59 13.10 -23.81
CA ILE A 221 -3.91 14.52 -23.68
C ILE A 221 -2.79 15.27 -24.42
N GLN A 222 -3.07 15.72 -25.64
CA GLN A 222 -2.04 16.36 -26.49
C GLN A 222 -2.14 17.88 -26.55
N LYS A 223 -3.27 18.49 -26.18
CA LYS A 223 -3.43 19.94 -26.27
C LYS A 223 -2.54 20.62 -25.22
N LYS A 224 -1.55 21.38 -25.70
CA LYS A 224 -0.63 22.17 -24.88
C LYS A 224 -1.13 23.60 -24.74
N PHE A 225 -0.90 24.17 -23.57
CA PHE A 225 -1.20 25.54 -23.23
C PHE A 225 0.05 26.16 -22.60
N TYR A 226 0.72 27.05 -23.31
CA TYR A 226 1.98 27.65 -22.88
C TYR A 226 1.72 28.85 -21.96
N ILE A 227 2.08 28.75 -20.68
CA ILE A 227 1.74 29.79 -19.69
C ILE A 227 2.29 31.17 -20.06
N ASP A 228 3.47 31.22 -20.71
CA ASP A 228 4.14 32.47 -21.07
C ASP A 228 3.32 33.28 -22.09
N GLU A 229 2.53 32.63 -22.94
CA GLU A 229 1.59 33.31 -23.82
C GLU A 229 0.45 33.96 -23.05
N TYR A 230 -0.05 33.30 -22.01
CA TYR A 230 -1.10 33.85 -21.15
C TYR A 230 -0.58 35.01 -20.31
N ILE A 231 0.65 34.91 -19.79
CA ILE A 231 1.31 36.00 -19.03
C ILE A 231 1.46 37.24 -19.90
N ARG A 232 1.85 37.10 -21.17
CA ARG A 232 1.87 38.23 -22.11
C ARG A 232 0.49 38.85 -22.32
N LYS A 233 -0.56 38.03 -22.39
CA LYS A 233 -1.96 38.46 -22.55
C LYS A 233 -2.57 39.07 -21.28
N THR A 234 -1.92 38.90 -20.12
CA THR A 234 -2.36 39.44 -18.82
C THR A 234 -1.44 40.53 -18.29
N ASN A 235 -0.64 41.15 -19.18
CA ASN A 235 0.30 42.22 -18.84
C ASN A 235 1.27 41.84 -17.70
N GLY A 236 1.71 40.58 -17.66
CA GLY A 236 2.65 40.08 -16.65
C GLY A 236 2.01 39.51 -15.39
N ASP A 237 0.68 39.53 -15.24
CA ASP A 237 0.00 38.93 -14.09
C ASP A 237 -0.02 37.39 -14.21
N VAL A 238 0.83 36.73 -13.43
CA VAL A 238 1.00 35.28 -13.40
C VAL A 238 -0.25 34.57 -12.87
N ASP A 239 -0.86 35.07 -11.80
CA ASP A 239 -2.03 34.43 -11.22
C ASP A 239 -3.23 34.49 -12.18
N GLU A 240 -3.43 35.62 -12.86
CA GLU A 240 -4.49 35.76 -13.86
C GLU A 240 -4.22 34.89 -15.10
N ALA A 241 -2.96 34.77 -15.53
CA ALA A 241 -2.58 33.85 -16.59
C ALA A 241 -2.91 32.39 -16.23
N ILE A 242 -2.59 31.97 -15.01
CA ILE A 242 -2.91 30.64 -14.51
C ILE A 242 -4.43 30.42 -14.43
N ALA A 243 -5.19 31.40 -13.91
CA ALA A 243 -6.64 31.28 -13.83
C ALA A 243 -7.29 31.10 -15.21
N ARG A 244 -6.82 31.85 -16.21
CA ARG A 244 -7.31 31.73 -17.60
C ARG A 244 -6.95 30.39 -18.22
N VAL A 245 -5.70 29.94 -18.07
CA VAL A 245 -5.26 28.67 -18.67
C VAL A 245 -5.98 27.48 -18.04
N VAL A 246 -6.14 27.47 -16.70
CA VAL A 246 -6.88 26.42 -15.97
C VAL A 246 -8.33 26.34 -16.46
N LYS A 247 -9.00 27.49 -16.65
CA LYS A 247 -10.35 27.55 -17.20
C LYS A 247 -10.42 26.94 -18.61
N GLU A 248 -9.48 27.26 -19.48
CA GLU A 248 -9.46 26.77 -20.86
C GLU A 248 -9.11 25.27 -20.97
N VAL A 249 -8.18 24.80 -20.14
CA VAL A 249 -7.84 23.38 -20.00
C VAL A 249 -9.05 22.59 -19.54
N LYS A 250 -9.76 23.08 -18.51
CA LYS A 250 -10.99 22.46 -18.02
C LYS A 250 -12.07 22.40 -19.10
N ALA A 251 -12.26 23.50 -19.84
CA ALA A 251 -13.21 23.55 -20.96
C ALA A 251 -12.83 22.61 -22.12
N SER A 252 -11.54 22.32 -22.29
CA SER A 252 -11.03 21.39 -23.30
C SER A 252 -11.10 19.92 -22.86
N GLY A 253 -11.59 19.62 -21.65
CA GLY A 253 -11.65 18.28 -21.07
C GLY A 253 -10.32 17.74 -20.56
N GLY A 254 -9.31 18.61 -20.43
CA GLY A 254 -7.93 18.25 -20.07
C GLY A 254 -6.89 18.97 -20.94
N GLY A 255 -5.63 18.86 -20.57
CA GLY A 255 -4.54 19.55 -21.27
C GLY A 255 -3.19 19.47 -20.57
N ILE A 256 -2.15 19.94 -21.26
CA ILE A 256 -0.82 20.16 -20.68
C ILE A 256 -0.66 21.67 -20.48
N ILE A 257 -0.57 22.12 -19.22
CA ILE A 257 -0.15 23.47 -18.87
C ILE A 257 1.38 23.47 -18.83
N GLU A 258 2.01 24.07 -19.84
CA GLU A 258 3.46 24.04 -20.03
C GLU A 258 4.08 25.37 -19.60
N PHE A 259 4.94 25.31 -18.60
CA PHE A 259 5.74 26.42 -18.11
C PHE A 259 7.07 26.47 -18.87
N GLY A 260 7.49 27.68 -19.26
CA GLY A 260 8.81 27.93 -19.80
C GLY A 260 9.89 27.94 -18.72
N THR A 261 11.09 28.35 -19.11
CA THR A 261 12.19 28.57 -18.17
C THR A 261 11.96 29.89 -17.42
N GLY A 262 12.10 29.90 -16.10
CA GLY A 262 11.96 31.12 -15.30
C GLY A 262 11.36 30.90 -13.92
N ILE A 263 11.06 32.02 -13.26
CA ILE A 263 10.43 32.07 -11.95
C ILE A 263 9.03 32.66 -12.09
N TYR A 264 8.04 31.94 -11.59
CA TYR A 264 6.61 32.25 -11.69
C TYR A 264 6.06 32.49 -10.28
N PRO A 265 6.05 33.75 -9.79
CA PRO A 265 5.50 34.06 -8.48
C PRO A 265 3.97 33.95 -8.50
N ILE A 266 3.43 33.15 -7.59
CA ILE A 266 1.98 33.00 -7.39
C ILE A 266 1.56 33.64 -6.07
N LYS A 267 0.34 34.16 -6.03
CA LYS A 267 -0.33 34.64 -4.82
C LYS A 267 -1.60 33.83 -4.51
N ARG A 268 -2.07 33.01 -5.46
CA ARG A 268 -3.25 32.17 -5.35
C ARG A 268 -2.89 30.69 -5.52
N THR A 269 -3.68 29.83 -4.89
CA THR A 269 -3.60 28.37 -5.07
C THR A 269 -3.94 28.00 -6.52
N ILE A 270 -3.13 27.13 -7.13
CA ILE A 270 -3.39 26.55 -8.43
C ILE A 270 -4.29 25.31 -8.25
N GLU A 271 -5.54 25.40 -8.67
CA GLU A 271 -6.45 24.25 -8.70
C GLU A 271 -6.40 23.57 -10.07
N LEU A 272 -5.78 22.40 -10.14
CA LEU A 272 -5.66 21.62 -11.35
C LEU A 272 -6.98 20.89 -11.66
N PRO A 273 -7.52 21.03 -12.88
CA PRO A 273 -8.65 20.23 -13.31
C PRO A 273 -8.22 18.76 -13.55
N ARG A 274 -9.20 17.87 -13.62
CA ARG A 274 -8.94 16.47 -14.02
C ARG A 274 -8.35 16.42 -15.44
N PHE A 275 -7.56 15.39 -15.70
CA PHE A 275 -6.87 15.14 -16.97
C PHE A 275 -5.93 16.29 -17.36
N CYS A 276 -5.25 16.86 -16.36
CA CYS A 276 -4.30 17.95 -16.54
C CYS A 276 -2.87 17.51 -16.23
N ILE A 277 -1.91 17.96 -17.03
CA ILE A 277 -0.49 17.85 -16.73
C ILE A 277 0.04 19.28 -16.54
N LEU A 278 0.50 19.62 -15.33
CA LEU A 278 1.30 20.82 -15.09
C LEU A 278 2.78 20.43 -15.24
N ARG A 279 3.45 21.00 -16.25
CA ARG A 279 4.82 20.62 -16.64
C ARG A 279 5.72 21.84 -16.73
N GLY A 280 6.91 21.76 -16.14
CA GLY A 280 8.00 22.71 -16.39
C GLY A 280 9.05 22.18 -17.36
N GLN A 281 10.15 22.92 -17.52
CA GLN A 281 11.31 22.51 -18.33
C GLN A 281 12.35 21.74 -17.50
N GLY A 282 12.02 21.31 -16.29
CA GLY A 282 12.92 20.62 -15.36
C GLY A 282 13.05 21.36 -14.04
N GLU A 283 13.37 20.62 -12.99
CA GLU A 283 13.43 21.10 -11.59
C GLU A 283 14.47 22.21 -11.33
N TRP A 284 15.39 22.46 -12.26
CA TRP A 284 16.39 23.54 -12.17
C TRP A 284 16.10 24.72 -13.10
N ARG A 285 15.10 24.59 -13.99
CA ARG A 285 14.82 25.56 -15.07
C ARG A 285 13.50 26.29 -14.90
N THR A 286 12.52 25.66 -14.27
CA THR A 286 11.21 26.25 -14.01
C THR A 286 10.93 26.23 -12.51
N CYS A 287 10.63 27.39 -11.93
CA CYS A 287 10.28 27.52 -10.52
C CYS A 287 8.93 28.23 -10.37
N ILE A 288 7.95 27.60 -9.73
CA ILE A 288 6.79 28.29 -9.17
C ILE A 288 7.13 28.64 -7.72
N THR A 289 7.04 29.91 -7.38
CA THR A 289 7.36 30.40 -6.03
C THR A 289 6.12 30.94 -5.36
N ALA A 290 5.84 30.48 -4.15
CA ALA A 290 4.90 31.16 -3.26
C ALA A 290 5.50 32.49 -2.77
N PRO A 291 4.70 33.40 -2.21
CA PRO A 291 5.20 34.70 -1.77
C PRO A 291 6.22 34.59 -0.64
N THR A 292 7.20 35.49 -0.66
CA THR A 292 8.28 35.61 0.34
C THR A 292 8.22 36.96 1.08
N ALA A 293 7.03 37.58 1.14
CA ALA A 293 6.81 38.89 1.77
C ALA A 293 6.87 38.80 3.31
N GLN A 294 6.71 39.93 4.02
CA GLN A 294 6.62 39.96 5.48
C GLN A 294 5.32 39.27 5.98
N GLY A 295 5.49 38.35 6.93
CA GLY A 295 4.42 37.60 7.58
C GLY A 295 3.93 36.37 6.80
N PRO A 296 3.26 35.42 7.46
CA PRO A 296 2.62 34.32 6.75
C PRO A 296 1.57 34.90 5.81
N VAL A 297 1.76 34.65 4.51
CA VAL A 297 0.85 35.10 3.46
C VAL A 297 0.41 33.92 2.59
N PRO A 298 -0.86 33.91 2.13
CA PRO A 298 -1.34 32.89 1.23
C PRO A 298 -0.55 32.91 -0.10
N PRO A 299 -0.55 31.79 -0.85
CA PRO A 299 -1.41 30.65 -0.65
C PRO A 299 -0.88 29.66 0.39
N TRP A 300 -1.75 29.17 1.27
CA TRP A 300 -1.40 28.14 2.25
C TRP A 300 -1.17 26.76 1.62
N VAL A 301 -1.75 26.57 0.43
CA VAL A 301 -1.59 25.40 -0.43
C VAL A 301 -1.15 25.89 -1.82
N MET A 302 -0.01 25.46 -2.35
CA MET A 302 0.41 25.93 -3.69
C MET A 302 -0.43 25.30 -4.81
N ILE A 303 -0.55 23.96 -4.83
CA ILE A 303 -1.24 23.21 -5.87
C ILE A 303 -2.25 22.24 -5.24
N THR A 304 -3.46 22.19 -5.80
CA THR A 304 -4.49 21.24 -5.40
C THR A 304 -5.35 20.72 -6.56
N GLY A 305 -6.10 19.63 -6.38
CA GLY A 305 -7.01 19.10 -7.40
C GLY A 305 -7.68 17.79 -6.99
N ASP A 306 -8.80 17.44 -7.64
CA ASP A 306 -9.60 16.24 -7.32
C ASP A 306 -9.08 14.92 -7.94
N GLY A 307 -7.83 14.92 -8.43
CA GLY A 307 -7.18 13.79 -9.06
C GLY A 307 -7.17 13.80 -10.59
N ASN A 308 -6.60 12.74 -11.16
CA ASN A 308 -6.29 12.53 -12.57
C ASN A 308 -5.42 13.66 -13.13
N PHE A 309 -4.47 14.15 -12.33
CA PHE A 309 -3.54 15.18 -12.76
C PHE A 309 -2.10 14.73 -12.51
N THR A 310 -1.19 15.36 -13.25
CA THR A 310 0.26 15.18 -13.10
C THR A 310 0.92 16.53 -12.81
N VAL A 311 1.87 16.55 -11.89
CA VAL A 311 2.82 17.65 -11.72
C VAL A 311 4.21 17.09 -12.03
N GLU A 312 4.91 17.68 -13.00
CA GLU A 312 6.22 17.17 -13.39
C GLU A 312 7.21 18.23 -13.85
N ASP A 313 8.50 17.89 -13.74
CA ASP A 313 9.62 18.64 -14.31
C ASP A 313 9.66 20.10 -13.82
N ILE A 314 9.44 20.34 -12.53
CA ILE A 314 9.30 21.70 -11.99
C ILE A 314 9.80 21.82 -10.55
N ARG A 315 10.28 23.02 -10.18
CA ARG A 315 10.53 23.38 -8.78
C ARG A 315 9.33 24.09 -8.18
N LEU A 316 8.97 23.71 -6.97
CA LEU A 316 8.04 24.43 -6.10
C LEU A 316 8.83 24.98 -4.91
N PHE A 317 8.83 26.30 -4.76
CA PHE A 317 9.48 26.96 -3.63
C PHE A 317 8.43 27.63 -2.73
N ALA A 318 8.35 27.15 -1.49
CA ALA A 318 7.37 27.57 -0.50
C ALA A 318 8.07 28.12 0.75
N VAL A 319 7.69 29.33 1.17
CA VAL A 319 8.07 29.87 2.49
C VAL A 319 6.93 29.68 3.48
N TYR A 320 5.75 30.20 3.15
CA TYR A 320 4.56 30.16 4.03
C TYR A 320 3.51 29.13 3.62
N SER A 321 3.62 28.55 2.42
CA SER A 321 2.71 27.50 1.99
C SER A 321 2.95 26.24 2.82
N VAL A 322 2.01 25.96 3.71
CA VAL A 322 2.02 24.79 4.59
C VAL A 322 2.01 23.51 3.77
N ILE A 323 1.28 23.47 2.65
CA ILE A 323 1.26 22.31 1.76
C ILE A 323 1.67 22.70 0.34
N ALA A 324 2.66 22.04 -0.25
CA ALA A 324 3.03 22.34 -1.64
C ALA A 324 2.05 21.69 -2.63
N ILE A 325 1.76 20.39 -2.48
CA ILE A 325 0.79 19.68 -3.32
C ILE A 325 -0.18 18.88 -2.45
N VAL A 326 -1.49 19.08 -2.65
CA VAL A 326 -2.53 18.31 -1.94
C VAL A 326 -3.63 17.79 -2.88
N ALA A 327 -4.06 16.54 -2.68
CA ALA A 327 -5.23 15.99 -3.37
C ALA A 327 -6.07 15.14 -2.40
N PRO A 328 -7.41 15.22 -2.41
CA PRO A 328 -8.29 16.05 -3.26
C PRO A 328 -8.18 17.55 -2.99
N VAL A 329 -9.06 18.35 -3.61
CA VAL A 329 -9.11 19.80 -3.40
C VAL A 329 -9.19 20.12 -1.90
N PHE A 330 -8.21 20.89 -1.41
CA PHE A 330 -8.19 21.43 -0.06
C PHE A 330 -7.85 22.92 -0.09
N LYS A 331 -8.73 23.75 0.48
CA LYS A 331 -8.65 25.22 0.46
C LYS A 331 -8.82 25.77 1.87
N PRO A 332 -7.78 25.68 2.71
CA PRO A 332 -7.84 26.21 4.06
C PRO A 332 -8.03 27.73 4.03
N LYS A 333 -8.83 28.26 4.97
CA LYS A 333 -9.13 29.69 5.08
C LYS A 333 -8.01 30.45 5.79
N SER A 334 -7.22 29.77 6.61
CA SER A 334 -6.12 30.34 7.39
C SER A 334 -4.88 29.45 7.39
N PHE A 335 -3.76 30.04 7.80
CA PHE A 335 -2.52 29.31 8.05
C PHE A 335 -2.73 28.19 9.09
N ASP A 336 -3.44 28.46 10.18
CA ASP A 336 -3.73 27.47 11.22
C ASP A 336 -4.57 26.29 10.72
N GLU A 337 -5.57 26.56 9.86
CA GLU A 337 -6.38 25.49 9.24
C GLU A 337 -5.52 24.62 8.32
N ALA A 338 -4.57 25.23 7.59
CA ALA A 338 -3.63 24.49 6.77
C ALA A 338 -2.67 23.64 7.61
N MET A 339 -2.16 24.20 8.72
CA MET A 339 -1.28 23.50 9.67
C MET A 339 -1.97 22.32 10.34
N LYS A 340 -3.29 22.40 10.56
CA LYS A 340 -4.07 21.36 11.26
C LYS A 340 -4.88 20.49 10.32
N ALA A 341 -4.56 20.42 9.02
CA ALA A 341 -5.33 19.71 8.01
C ALA A 341 -5.84 18.35 8.55
N PRO A 342 -7.14 18.25 8.91
CA PRO A 342 -7.65 17.11 9.68
C PRO A 342 -7.73 15.90 8.78
N PHE A 343 -7.54 14.67 9.29
CA PHE A 343 -7.58 13.45 8.47
C PHE A 343 -8.77 13.40 7.47
N SER A 344 -9.95 13.81 7.94
CA SER A 344 -11.20 13.88 7.20
C SER A 344 -11.45 15.25 6.55
N TRP A 345 -10.41 16.01 6.20
CA TRP A 345 -10.55 17.35 5.60
C TRP A 345 -11.45 17.36 4.36
N CYS A 346 -11.63 16.19 3.71
CA CYS A 346 -12.70 15.96 2.75
C CYS A 346 -13.14 14.48 2.76
N ASP A 347 -14.37 14.21 2.34
CA ASP A 347 -14.85 12.84 2.09
C ASP A 347 -14.41 12.29 0.71
N THR A 348 -13.94 13.17 -0.15
CA THR A 348 -13.52 12.82 -1.51
C THR A 348 -12.24 11.99 -1.50
N ARG A 349 -12.09 11.13 -2.50
CA ARG A 349 -10.84 10.41 -2.79
C ARG A 349 -10.36 10.84 -4.16
N ALA A 350 -9.13 11.33 -4.23
CA ALA A 350 -8.50 11.65 -5.50
C ALA A 350 -8.13 10.34 -6.20
N ARG A 351 -8.04 10.34 -7.52
CA ARG A 351 -7.54 9.16 -8.25
C ARG A 351 -6.36 9.51 -9.12
N ASN A 352 -5.43 8.58 -9.34
CA ASN A 352 -4.38 8.72 -10.37
C ASN A 352 -3.61 10.05 -10.29
N VAL A 353 -3.15 10.45 -9.09
CA VAL A 353 -2.30 11.63 -8.94
C VAL A 353 -0.85 11.22 -9.18
N THR A 354 -0.18 11.92 -10.09
CA THR A 354 1.25 11.70 -10.38
C THR A 354 2.07 12.93 -10.04
N ILE A 355 3.15 12.76 -9.28
CA ILE A 355 4.11 13.82 -8.95
C ILE A 355 5.48 13.27 -9.25
N ARG A 356 6.19 13.85 -10.23
CA ARG A 356 7.47 13.27 -10.65
C ARG A 356 8.50 14.26 -11.16
N ARG A 357 9.77 13.98 -10.88
CA ARG A 357 10.90 14.82 -11.33
C ARG A 357 10.72 16.28 -10.91
N CYS A 358 10.15 16.48 -9.73
CA CYS A 358 9.95 17.78 -9.12
C CYS A 358 10.98 18.02 -8.01
N ARG A 359 11.36 19.29 -7.82
CA ARG A 359 12.04 19.74 -6.61
C ARG A 359 11.08 20.54 -5.76
N ILE A 360 10.68 20.00 -4.62
CA ILE A 360 9.73 20.65 -3.69
C ILE A 360 10.51 21.11 -2.48
N GLU A 361 10.52 22.41 -2.22
CA GLU A 361 11.25 23.00 -1.11
C GLU A 361 10.34 23.86 -0.25
N GLN A 362 10.26 23.49 1.02
CA GLN A 362 9.63 24.29 2.05
C GLN A 362 10.71 24.84 2.96
N ASP A 363 10.87 26.16 2.98
CA ASP A 363 11.84 26.87 3.82
C ASP A 363 11.15 28.04 4.55
N PRO A 364 10.41 27.76 5.64
CA PRO A 364 9.80 28.81 6.45
C PRO A 364 10.84 29.71 7.13
N SER A 365 12.11 29.26 7.19
CA SER A 365 13.23 29.99 7.77
C SER A 365 13.91 30.94 6.77
N TYR A 366 13.53 30.90 5.49
CA TYR A 366 14.17 31.64 4.41
C TYR A 366 14.35 33.15 4.72
N MET A 367 13.41 33.73 5.45
CA MET A 367 13.42 35.15 5.83
C MET A 367 14.15 35.45 7.15
N LEU A 368 14.50 34.45 7.96
CA LEU A 368 15.08 34.63 9.30
C LEU A 368 16.54 35.13 9.30
N SER A 369 17.34 34.68 8.34
CA SER A 369 18.79 34.92 8.32
C SER A 369 19.20 36.16 7.52
N ARG A 370 18.28 36.73 6.73
CA ARG A 370 18.64 37.70 5.68
C ARG A 370 18.21 39.13 5.93
N ARG A 371 17.37 39.44 6.93
CA ARG A 371 16.90 40.81 7.11
C ARG A 371 16.63 41.21 8.56
N GLN A 372 16.95 42.47 8.87
CA GLN A 372 16.53 43.16 10.11
C GLN A 372 15.00 43.42 10.15
N ASP A 373 14.29 43.17 9.05
CA ASP A 373 12.86 43.40 8.87
C ASP A 373 12.01 42.11 8.96
N ALA A 374 12.60 40.96 9.33
CA ALA A 374 11.84 39.72 9.47
C ALA A 374 10.72 39.93 10.51
N ASP A 375 9.48 39.60 10.15
CA ASP A 375 8.32 39.77 11.02
C ASP A 375 8.61 39.14 12.41
N PRO A 376 8.71 39.95 13.48
CA PRO A 376 9.07 39.47 14.81
C PRO A 376 8.11 38.40 15.33
N GLU A 377 6.83 38.50 14.98
CA GLU A 377 5.82 37.53 15.39
C GLU A 377 5.97 36.21 14.62
N TRP A 378 6.21 36.25 13.31
CA TRP A 378 6.55 35.06 12.54
C TRP A 378 7.81 34.38 13.06
N ARG A 379 8.86 35.16 13.34
CA ARG A 379 10.13 34.64 13.88
C ARG A 379 9.91 33.97 15.22
N LYS A 380 9.19 34.61 16.13
CA LYS A 380 8.85 34.06 17.44
C LYS A 380 8.02 32.79 17.31
N TRP A 381 7.01 32.79 16.44
CA TRP A 381 6.17 31.63 16.17
C TRP A 381 6.98 30.46 15.62
N LEU A 382 7.83 30.69 14.61
CA LEU A 382 8.61 29.64 13.95
C LEU A 382 9.65 29.03 14.91
N LEU A 383 10.33 29.86 15.70
CA LEU A 383 11.26 29.37 16.73
C LEU A 383 10.52 28.59 17.82
N SER A 384 9.32 29.03 18.21
CA SER A 384 8.48 28.30 19.16
C SER A 384 8.03 26.96 18.59
N TRP A 385 7.48 26.95 17.36
CA TRP A 385 7.04 25.73 16.68
C TRP A 385 8.20 24.74 16.56
N THR A 386 9.35 25.16 16.03
CA THR A 386 10.53 24.28 15.96
C THR A 386 11.02 23.79 17.33
N ALA A 387 10.86 24.57 18.39
CA ALA A 387 11.26 24.20 19.74
C ALA A 387 10.22 23.37 20.52
N THR A 388 8.96 23.29 20.08
CA THR A 388 7.87 22.70 20.88
C THR A 388 6.97 21.74 20.12
N SER A 389 7.06 21.65 18.79
CA SER A 389 6.19 20.79 18.00
C SER A 389 6.29 19.33 18.44
N ASP A 390 5.18 18.77 18.88
CA ASP A 390 5.06 17.38 19.26
C ASP A 390 4.87 16.52 17.99
N GLY A 391 5.84 15.65 17.75
CA GLY A 391 5.96 14.98 16.45
C GLY A 391 4.93 13.88 16.16
N GLN A 392 4.00 13.56 17.07
CA GLN A 392 3.02 12.49 16.79
C GLN A 392 1.93 12.92 15.79
N SER A 393 1.87 14.20 15.44
CA SER A 393 0.72 14.76 14.74
C SER A 393 0.93 14.88 13.23
N HIS A 394 -0.13 14.59 12.48
CA HIS A 394 -0.26 14.90 11.04
C HIS A 394 -0.35 16.41 10.74
N ASN A 395 0.06 17.25 11.70
CA ASN A 395 0.00 18.70 11.65
C ASN A 395 1.37 19.25 11.28
N GLY A 396 1.40 20.43 10.67
CA GLY A 396 2.64 21.07 10.24
C GLY A 396 2.76 21.22 8.74
N PHE A 397 3.95 21.64 8.33
CA PHE A 397 4.31 21.71 6.92
C PHE A 397 4.39 20.31 6.31
N VAL A 398 3.82 20.14 5.12
CA VAL A 398 3.81 18.88 4.37
C VAL A 398 4.12 19.17 2.90
N ALA A 399 5.14 18.55 2.32
CA ALA A 399 5.45 18.81 0.91
C ALA A 399 4.36 18.22 -0.01
N VAL A 400 3.97 16.97 0.22
CA VAL A 400 2.95 16.27 -0.56
C VAL A 400 1.95 15.57 0.35
N ARG A 401 0.66 15.84 0.17
CA ARG A 401 -0.41 15.20 0.95
C ARG A 401 -1.50 14.63 0.04
N ILE A 402 -1.70 13.31 0.07
CA ILE A 402 -2.66 12.63 -0.81
C ILE A 402 -3.64 11.82 0.01
N ARG A 403 -4.92 11.90 -0.36
CA ARG A 403 -5.98 10.95 -0.01
C ARG A 403 -6.62 10.44 -1.28
N GLY A 404 -6.44 9.16 -1.60
CA GLY A 404 -6.90 8.69 -2.89
C GLY A 404 -6.52 7.27 -3.30
N ASP A 405 -6.90 6.92 -4.53
CA ASP A 405 -6.68 5.61 -5.13
C ASP A 405 -5.87 5.72 -6.42
N GLY A 406 -4.80 4.94 -6.55
CA GLY A 406 -3.93 5.01 -7.70
C GLY A 406 -3.03 6.24 -7.69
N GLY A 407 -1.88 6.12 -8.33
CA GLY A 407 -0.95 7.24 -8.47
C GLY A 407 0.50 6.81 -8.35
N LEU A 408 1.37 7.80 -8.52
CA LEU A 408 2.81 7.62 -8.53
C LEU A 408 3.50 8.88 -8.03
N ILE A 409 4.30 8.76 -6.97
CA ILE A 409 5.17 9.82 -6.51
C ILE A 409 6.60 9.34 -6.74
N GLU A 410 7.24 9.81 -7.82
CA GLU A 410 8.52 9.26 -8.25
C GLU A 410 9.62 10.27 -8.56
N ASN A 411 10.86 9.91 -8.23
CA ASN A 411 12.05 10.65 -8.66
C ASN A 411 12.00 12.15 -8.31
N ASN A 412 11.47 12.49 -7.14
CA ASN A 412 11.41 13.87 -6.66
C ASN A 412 12.54 14.17 -5.68
N GLN A 413 12.95 15.43 -5.63
CA GLN A 413 13.75 15.99 -4.53
C GLN A 413 12.81 16.75 -3.60
N ILE A 414 12.67 16.32 -2.35
CA ILE A 414 11.72 16.88 -1.39
C ILE A 414 12.48 17.37 -0.18
N TRP A 415 12.44 18.68 0.06
CA TRP A 415 12.90 19.33 1.28
C TRP A 415 11.67 19.79 2.05
N GLY A 416 11.17 18.92 2.92
CA GLY A 416 10.01 19.22 3.76
C GLY A 416 10.43 20.04 4.98
N ALA A 417 9.75 21.14 5.24
CA ALA A 417 9.97 21.92 6.47
C ALA A 417 9.47 21.18 7.72
N GLY A 418 8.46 20.33 7.51
CA GLY A 418 8.03 19.28 8.41
C GLY A 418 8.09 17.95 7.66
N SER A 419 6.92 17.43 7.26
CA SER A 419 6.81 16.15 6.56
C SER A 419 7.09 16.24 5.06
N GLY A 420 7.68 15.18 4.50
CA GLY A 420 7.84 15.00 3.07
C GLY A 420 6.51 14.60 2.42
N ILE A 421 6.10 13.34 2.61
CA ILE A 421 4.92 12.77 1.98
C ILE A 421 3.98 12.23 3.06
N ILE A 422 2.71 12.64 3.02
CA ILE A 422 1.64 12.06 3.85
C ILE A 422 0.58 11.43 2.93
N LEU A 423 0.32 10.14 3.14
CA LEU A 423 -0.71 9.37 2.48
C LEU A 423 -1.80 9.01 3.50
N THR A 424 -3.01 9.50 3.24
CA THR A 424 -4.15 9.41 4.15
C THR A 424 -5.16 8.43 3.57
N GLY A 425 -5.16 7.20 4.08
CA GLY A 425 -6.03 6.10 3.64
C GLY A 425 -5.92 5.82 2.14
N CYS A 426 -4.71 5.78 1.60
CA CYS A 426 -4.51 5.65 0.16
C CYS A 426 -4.51 4.19 -0.31
N SER A 427 -5.01 3.95 -1.52
CA SER A 427 -4.95 2.62 -2.13
C SER A 427 -4.19 2.61 -3.45
N TYR A 428 -3.52 1.51 -3.79
CA TYR A 428 -2.89 1.30 -5.10
C TYR A 428 -1.89 2.41 -5.51
N ILE A 429 -1.17 3.00 -4.56
CA ILE A 429 -0.20 4.07 -4.82
C ILE A 429 1.23 3.55 -4.69
N ARG A 430 2.13 4.08 -5.54
CA ARG A 430 3.56 3.79 -5.50
C ARG A 430 4.34 5.07 -5.21
N VAL A 431 5.28 4.99 -4.27
CA VAL A 431 6.23 6.05 -3.92
C VAL A 431 7.63 5.51 -4.12
N THR A 432 8.35 6.00 -5.14
CA THR A 432 9.59 5.37 -5.60
C THR A 432 10.69 6.34 -6.00
N GLY A 433 11.96 6.05 -5.68
CA GLY A 433 13.09 6.82 -6.21
C GLY A 433 13.20 8.27 -5.70
N ASN A 434 12.49 8.64 -4.62
CA ASN A 434 12.52 10.01 -4.11
C ASN A 434 13.71 10.24 -3.17
N ASN A 435 14.27 11.45 -3.17
CA ASN A 435 15.22 11.92 -2.16
C ASN A 435 14.48 12.91 -1.23
N ILE A 436 14.30 12.52 0.03
CA ILE A 436 13.44 13.21 0.98
C ILE A 436 14.29 13.66 2.18
N LYS A 437 14.26 14.96 2.44
CA LYS A 437 14.82 15.59 3.63
C LYS A 437 13.67 15.99 4.55
N VAL A 438 13.69 15.42 5.76
CA VAL A 438 12.65 15.60 6.78
C VAL A 438 13.00 16.74 7.72
N GLY A 439 12.04 17.65 7.90
CA GLY A 439 12.16 18.83 8.75
C GLY A 439 11.65 18.59 10.17
N CYS A 440 11.34 19.69 10.87
CA CYS A 440 11.03 19.64 12.29
C CYS A 440 9.69 18.94 12.55
N SER A 441 9.70 17.96 13.46
CA SER A 441 8.55 17.15 13.86
C SER A 441 7.81 16.52 12.68
N GLY A 442 8.53 16.31 11.57
CA GLY A 442 8.00 15.79 10.32
C GLY A 442 8.27 14.31 10.14
N HIS A 443 7.55 13.74 9.18
CA HIS A 443 7.75 12.39 8.69
C HIS A 443 8.26 12.38 7.25
N GLY A 444 9.14 11.46 6.87
CA GLY A 444 9.60 11.30 5.49
C GLY A 444 8.47 10.86 4.56
N ILE A 445 7.96 9.66 4.80
CA ILE A 445 6.80 9.07 4.14
C ILE A 445 5.93 8.48 5.22
N TYR A 446 4.76 9.08 5.41
CA TYR A 446 3.80 8.68 6.43
C TYR A 446 2.52 8.18 5.80
N ILE A 447 2.21 6.91 6.01
CA ILE A 447 1.03 6.25 5.51
C ILE A 447 0.14 6.01 6.70
N MET A 448 -1.01 6.66 6.73
CA MET A 448 -1.89 6.64 7.89
C MET A 448 -3.28 6.18 7.47
N GLY A 449 -3.79 5.16 8.15
CA GLY A 449 -5.23 4.88 8.21
C GLY A 449 -5.91 5.72 9.28
N HIS A 450 -7.24 5.83 9.25
CA HIS A 450 -7.98 6.46 10.34
C HIS A 450 -9.26 5.73 10.62
N MET A 451 -9.57 5.71 11.91
CA MET A 451 -10.85 5.35 12.45
C MET A 451 -11.39 6.56 13.20
N SER A 452 -12.49 7.15 12.71
CA SER A 452 -13.23 8.15 13.47
C SER A 452 -14.31 7.42 14.26
N TRP A 453 -14.36 7.65 15.57
CA TRP A 453 -15.55 7.33 16.38
C TRP A 453 -16.50 8.55 16.40
N PRO A 454 -17.83 8.35 16.51
CA PRO A 454 -18.78 9.45 16.73
C PRO A 454 -18.43 10.28 17.98
N GLU A 455 -18.67 11.59 17.95
CA GLU A 455 -18.45 12.48 19.11
C GLU A 455 -19.27 12.08 20.34
N ASP A 456 -20.41 11.43 20.15
CA ASP A 456 -21.35 11.00 21.20
C ASP A 456 -21.28 9.50 21.52
N TRP A 457 -20.23 8.81 21.03
CA TRP A 457 -20.00 7.36 21.21
C TRP A 457 -20.17 6.90 22.67
N ALA A 458 -19.63 7.67 23.62
CA ALA A 458 -19.66 7.34 25.05
C ALA A 458 -20.91 7.85 25.79
N THR A 459 -21.72 8.73 25.19
CA THR A 459 -22.72 9.54 25.93
C THR A 459 -24.13 9.50 25.35
N ASN A 460 -24.34 8.99 24.12
CA ASN A 460 -25.66 8.91 23.50
C ASN A 460 -26.05 7.47 23.12
N PRO A 461 -27.04 6.86 23.82
CA PRO A 461 -27.55 5.53 23.50
C PRO A 461 -28.30 5.44 22.16
N ASN A 462 -28.69 6.59 21.56
CA ASN A 462 -29.45 6.67 20.31
C ASN A 462 -28.62 7.22 19.13
N ALA A 463 -27.30 7.35 19.28
CA ALA A 463 -26.42 7.74 18.18
C ALA A 463 -26.64 6.79 17.00
N ARG A 464 -26.87 7.35 15.80
CA ARG A 464 -26.98 6.53 14.58
C ARG A 464 -25.65 5.79 14.37
N PRO A 465 -25.67 4.53 13.88
CA PRO A 465 -24.47 3.86 13.41
C PRO A 465 -23.77 4.79 12.41
N ASN A 466 -22.67 5.42 12.81
CA ASN A 466 -21.82 6.09 11.85
C ASN A 466 -20.85 5.01 11.37
N PRO A 467 -20.61 4.94 10.06
CA PRO A 467 -19.62 4.01 9.55
C PRO A 467 -18.32 4.23 10.34
N VAL A 468 -17.70 3.14 10.79
CA VAL A 468 -16.25 3.18 10.97
C VAL A 468 -15.75 3.47 9.56
N ILE A 469 -15.50 4.75 9.25
CA ILE A 469 -14.93 5.15 7.97
C ILE A 469 -13.46 4.77 8.06
N GLY A 470 -13.20 3.46 7.98
CA GLY A 470 -11.89 2.87 7.91
C GLY A 470 -11.29 3.21 6.57
N ASN A 471 -10.70 4.39 6.47
CA ASN A 471 -9.82 4.75 5.37
C ASN A 471 -8.49 4.01 5.61
N TYR A 472 -8.47 2.68 5.44
CA TYR A 472 -7.25 1.89 5.50
C TYR A 472 -6.39 2.21 4.28
N SER A 473 -5.08 2.26 4.47
CA SER A 473 -4.19 2.27 3.33
C SER A 473 -4.03 0.85 2.81
N ARG A 474 -4.22 0.61 1.52
CA ARG A 474 -4.22 -0.74 0.95
C ARG A 474 -3.39 -0.83 -0.33
N CYS A 475 -2.62 -1.89 -0.51
CA CYS A 475 -1.86 -2.11 -1.75
C CYS A 475 -0.94 -0.91 -2.06
N VAL A 476 -0.15 -0.48 -1.08
CA VAL A 476 0.79 0.65 -1.20
C VAL A 476 2.21 0.14 -1.32
N ILE A 477 3.00 0.70 -2.23
CA ILE A 477 4.43 0.37 -2.40
C ILE A 477 5.27 1.59 -2.09
N ILE A 478 6.19 1.46 -1.13
CA ILE A 478 7.20 2.46 -0.79
C ILE A 478 8.57 1.85 -1.05
N GLU A 479 9.29 2.32 -2.06
CA GLU A 479 10.57 1.69 -2.40
C GLU A 479 11.63 2.61 -2.98
N GLU A 480 12.89 2.20 -2.90
CA GLU A 480 13.99 2.88 -3.60
C GLU A 480 14.10 4.38 -3.24
N ASN A 481 13.54 4.80 -2.11
CA ASN A 481 13.62 6.17 -1.63
C ASN A 481 14.86 6.33 -0.74
N THR A 482 15.49 7.49 -0.80
CA THR A 482 16.47 7.94 0.20
C THR A 482 15.79 8.95 1.11
N ILE A 483 15.76 8.67 2.40
CA ILE A 483 15.06 9.49 3.39
C ILE A 483 16.06 9.84 4.49
N GLU A 484 16.27 11.13 4.72
CA GLU A 484 17.23 11.62 5.71
C GLU A 484 16.65 12.78 6.51
N ALA A 485 17.14 12.96 7.73
CA ALA A 485 16.82 14.13 8.53
C ALA A 485 17.66 15.34 8.05
N HIS A 486 17.03 16.52 7.95
CA HIS A 486 17.79 17.79 7.97
C HIS A 486 17.50 18.63 9.21
N SER A 487 16.45 18.28 9.97
CA SER A 487 16.20 18.79 11.32
C SER A 487 16.63 17.78 12.37
N GLU A 488 17.20 18.26 13.47
CA GLU A 488 17.43 17.46 14.68
C GLU A 488 16.15 16.92 15.31
N ARG A 489 14.98 17.40 14.88
CA ARG A 489 13.67 16.94 15.36
C ARG A 489 12.85 16.23 14.31
N ALA A 490 13.48 15.79 13.21
CA ALA A 490 12.86 14.86 12.30
C ALA A 490 12.46 13.59 13.06
N ARG A 491 11.25 13.10 12.80
CA ARG A 491 10.67 12.05 13.62
C ARG A 491 10.77 10.68 12.95
N ASP A 492 9.95 10.47 11.92
CA ASP A 492 9.83 9.15 11.29
C ASP A 492 10.26 9.23 9.84
N PHE A 493 10.90 8.18 9.30
CA PHE A 493 11.31 8.20 7.89
C PHE A 493 10.31 7.44 7.02
N CYS A 494 10.02 6.17 7.30
CA CYS A 494 8.99 5.41 6.59
C CYS A 494 8.05 4.77 7.60
N TYR A 495 6.81 5.27 7.67
CA TYR A 495 5.92 4.88 8.77
C TYR A 495 4.51 4.54 8.30
N PHE A 496 4.07 3.32 8.57
CA PHE A 496 2.70 2.85 8.38
C PHE A 496 1.97 2.87 9.72
N ASN A 497 0.93 3.68 9.85
CA ASN A 497 0.20 3.90 11.09
C ASN A 497 -1.31 3.62 10.96
N TYR A 498 -1.91 3.08 12.03
CA TYR A 498 -3.37 2.93 12.27
C TYR A 498 -4.20 2.15 11.23
N GLY A 499 -3.59 1.56 10.20
CA GLY A 499 -4.32 0.73 9.24
C GLY A 499 -3.64 0.59 7.89
N ALA A 500 -3.00 -0.57 7.66
CA ALA A 500 -2.33 -0.90 6.42
C ALA A 500 -2.62 -2.36 6.02
N GLU A 501 -3.01 -2.59 4.76
CA GLU A 501 -3.27 -3.91 4.20
C GLU A 501 -2.48 -4.08 2.90
N TYR A 502 -1.71 -5.16 2.73
CA TYR A 502 -0.86 -5.37 1.54
C TYR A 502 0.07 -4.19 1.22
N CYS A 503 0.56 -3.49 2.25
CA CYS A 503 1.52 -2.40 2.12
C CYS A 503 2.96 -2.92 2.21
N ILE A 504 3.85 -2.41 1.36
CA ILE A 504 5.21 -2.90 1.21
C ILE A 504 6.20 -1.74 1.36
N ALA A 505 7.23 -1.95 2.17
CA ALA A 505 8.45 -1.14 2.15
C ALA A 505 9.62 -2.00 1.66
N ALA A 506 10.32 -1.56 0.61
CA ALA A 506 11.42 -2.32 0.02
C ALA A 506 12.55 -1.40 -0.46
N ARG A 507 13.82 -1.77 -0.21
CA ARG A 507 14.99 -1.07 -0.79
C ARG A 507 15.05 0.45 -0.53
N ASN A 508 14.45 0.93 0.57
CA ASN A 508 14.61 2.31 0.99
C ASN A 508 15.94 2.47 1.74
N ILE A 509 16.62 3.60 1.53
CA ILE A 509 17.79 4.02 2.31
C ILE A 509 17.28 4.97 3.39
N ILE A 510 17.42 4.55 4.64
CA ILE A 510 17.13 5.35 5.83
C ILE A 510 18.46 5.95 6.27
N GLY A 511 18.62 7.26 6.10
CA GLY A 511 19.81 8.00 6.48
C GLY A 511 19.98 8.16 7.99
N PRO A 512 21.03 8.87 8.42
CA PRO A 512 21.27 9.14 9.83
C PRO A 512 20.15 10.02 10.41
N MET A 513 19.84 9.77 11.68
CA MET A 513 18.86 10.48 12.48
C MET A 513 19.45 10.75 13.86
N GLN A 514 19.13 11.90 14.47
CA GLN A 514 19.56 12.18 15.83
C GLN A 514 18.67 11.44 16.85
N ILE A 515 19.26 11.00 17.97
CA ILE A 515 18.63 10.12 18.99
C ILE A 515 17.74 10.93 19.97
N ASN A 516 17.54 12.22 19.74
CA ASN A 516 16.95 13.14 20.72
C ASN A 516 15.41 13.14 20.76
N ASN A 517 14.73 12.39 19.88
CA ASN A 517 13.28 12.27 19.84
C ASN A 517 12.83 10.81 19.62
N ASP A 518 11.56 10.53 19.94
CA ASP A 518 10.85 9.29 19.62
C ASP A 518 10.75 9.15 18.09
N CYS A 519 11.72 8.44 17.52
CA CYS A 519 12.00 8.47 16.08
C CYS A 519 12.13 7.07 15.47
N GLU A 520 11.32 6.77 14.45
CA GLU A 520 11.30 5.49 13.77
C GLU A 520 11.83 5.58 12.32
N GLY A 521 12.95 4.91 12.04
CA GLY A 521 13.49 4.82 10.68
C GLY A 521 12.57 4.05 9.71
N LEU A 522 12.08 2.89 10.16
CA LEU A 522 11.02 2.14 9.49
C LEU A 522 10.10 1.56 10.57
N ALA A 523 8.80 1.85 10.50
CA ALA A 523 7.84 1.29 11.44
C ALA A 523 6.51 0.90 10.79
N PHE A 524 5.92 -0.14 11.37
CA PHE A 524 4.55 -0.60 11.11
C PHE A 524 3.81 -0.57 12.44
N HIS A 525 3.24 0.58 12.79
CA HIS A 525 2.50 0.80 14.02
C HIS A 525 1.01 0.59 13.76
N LEU A 526 0.65 -0.69 13.76
CA LEU A 526 -0.69 -1.15 13.43
C LEU A 526 -1.49 -1.27 14.72
N TRP A 527 -2.34 -0.28 15.01
CA TRP A 527 -3.38 -0.42 16.04
C TRP A 527 -4.67 -0.89 15.39
N PRO A 528 -5.07 -2.15 15.59
CA PRO A 528 -6.42 -2.56 15.25
C PRO A 528 -7.38 -2.02 16.32
N ALA A 529 -8.55 -1.52 15.92
CA ALA A 529 -9.68 -1.55 16.83
C ALA A 529 -10.03 -3.02 17.09
N LYS A 530 -9.95 -3.42 18.35
CA LYS A 530 -10.21 -4.78 18.78
C LYS A 530 -11.43 -4.77 19.68
N TRP A 531 -12.44 -5.53 19.30
CA TRP A 531 -13.53 -5.91 20.17
C TRP A 531 -13.26 -7.33 20.66
N ALA A 532 -13.04 -7.49 21.96
CA ALA A 532 -12.61 -8.76 22.54
C ALA A 532 -13.80 -9.58 23.09
N LYS A 533 -14.96 -8.95 23.29
CA LYS A 533 -16.14 -9.56 23.88
C LYS A 533 -17.15 -10.09 22.86
N PRO A 534 -17.38 -9.43 21.71
CA PRO A 534 -18.22 -9.97 20.67
C PRO A 534 -17.68 -11.31 20.19
N LYS A 535 -18.56 -12.31 20.13
CA LYS A 535 -18.28 -13.62 19.54
C LYS A 535 -19.05 -13.76 18.24
N VAL A 536 -18.74 -14.81 17.48
CA VAL A 536 -19.53 -15.18 16.31
C VAL A 536 -20.07 -16.60 16.42
N GLU A 537 -21.31 -16.81 15.98
CA GLU A 537 -21.93 -18.11 15.82
C GLU A 537 -22.15 -18.39 14.34
N GLN A 538 -21.70 -19.55 13.87
CA GLN A 538 -21.89 -19.94 12.48
C GLN A 538 -23.34 -20.30 12.20
N ILE A 539 -23.96 -19.66 11.21
CA ILE A 539 -25.29 -20.01 10.67
C ILE A 539 -25.14 -20.91 9.44
N THR A 540 -24.28 -20.50 8.51
CA THR A 540 -23.92 -21.25 7.30
C THR A 540 -22.40 -21.17 7.09
N PRO A 541 -21.80 -21.92 6.14
CA PRO A 541 -20.36 -21.84 5.86
C PRO A 541 -19.82 -20.41 5.67
N THR A 542 -20.62 -19.47 5.18
CA THR A 542 -20.24 -18.07 4.95
C THR A 542 -21.04 -17.05 5.75
N ARG A 543 -22.04 -17.46 6.55
CA ARG A 543 -22.89 -16.53 7.31
C ARG A 543 -22.74 -16.75 8.80
N TYR A 544 -22.49 -15.67 9.53
CA TYR A 544 -22.22 -15.68 10.97
C TYR A 544 -23.11 -14.67 11.69
N ARG A 545 -23.59 -15.03 12.87
CA ARG A 545 -24.27 -14.12 13.80
C ARG A 545 -23.25 -13.57 14.80
N ILE A 546 -23.21 -12.26 14.94
CA ILE A 546 -22.48 -11.56 15.99
C ILE A 546 -23.27 -11.74 17.29
N ILE A 547 -22.60 -12.27 18.31
CA ILE A 547 -23.11 -12.37 19.67
C ILE A 547 -22.38 -11.31 20.49
N ASP A 548 -23.07 -10.19 20.71
CA ASP A 548 -22.51 -9.02 21.36
C ASP A 548 -23.41 -8.55 22.52
N PRO A 549 -23.24 -9.15 23.72
CA PRO A 549 -24.10 -8.86 24.87
C PRO A 549 -23.92 -7.43 25.37
N GLU A 550 -22.74 -6.84 25.17
CA GLU A 550 -22.40 -5.49 25.65
C GLU A 550 -22.70 -4.41 24.62
N GLY A 551 -23.00 -4.79 23.37
CA GLY A 551 -23.30 -3.85 22.31
C GLY A 551 -22.08 -3.11 21.76
N GLU A 552 -20.89 -3.70 21.94
CA GLU A 552 -19.60 -3.21 21.50
C GLU A 552 -19.50 -2.99 19.98
N VAL A 553 -20.18 -3.79 19.15
CA VAL A 553 -20.12 -3.77 17.67
C VAL A 553 -21.47 -3.46 16.99
N ARG A 554 -22.44 -2.98 17.77
CA ARG A 554 -23.80 -2.68 17.27
C ARG A 554 -23.87 -1.49 16.32
N ARG A 555 -22.85 -0.63 16.30
CA ARG A 555 -22.92 0.71 15.67
C ARG A 555 -21.92 0.90 14.53
N GLU A 556 -21.14 -0.12 14.22
CA GLU A 556 -20.05 -0.06 13.28
C GLU A 556 -20.44 -0.57 11.90
N GLU A 557 -19.94 0.09 10.86
CA GLU A 557 -19.88 -0.52 9.53
C GLU A 557 -18.73 -1.55 9.53
N LEU A 558 -19.07 -2.80 9.27
CA LEU A 558 -18.11 -3.92 9.26
C LEU A 558 -17.84 -4.43 7.85
N VAL A 559 -18.58 -4.00 6.83
CA VAL A 559 -18.31 -4.38 5.44
C VAL A 559 -16.94 -3.86 5.02
N GLY A 560 -16.11 -4.76 4.47
CA GLY A 560 -14.69 -4.54 4.19
C GLY A 560 -13.77 -4.79 5.38
N GLY A 561 -14.33 -4.94 6.58
CA GLY A 561 -13.59 -5.34 7.79
C GLY A 561 -13.13 -6.79 7.74
N VAL A 562 -12.22 -7.12 8.64
CA VAL A 562 -11.57 -8.43 8.72
C VAL A 562 -12.00 -9.17 9.97
N LEU A 563 -12.50 -10.40 9.80
CA LEU A 563 -12.72 -11.36 10.88
C LEU A 563 -11.48 -12.26 10.98
N GLN A 564 -10.73 -12.12 12.07
CA GLN A 564 -9.53 -12.90 12.35
C GLN A 564 -9.74 -13.82 13.55
N VAL A 565 -9.40 -15.10 13.40
CA VAL A 565 -9.39 -16.06 14.52
C VAL A 565 -8.03 -15.98 15.22
N LEU A 566 -8.04 -15.42 16.44
CA LEU A 566 -6.83 -15.10 17.20
C LEU A 566 -6.39 -16.22 18.16
N ASP A 567 -7.33 -17.06 18.59
CA ASP A 567 -7.07 -18.18 19.48
C ASP A 567 -8.09 -19.31 19.25
N GLY A 568 -7.87 -20.44 19.90
CA GLY A 568 -8.77 -21.57 19.88
C GLY A 568 -8.91 -22.18 18.49
N ALA A 569 -10.00 -22.91 18.30
CA ALA A 569 -10.21 -23.76 17.14
C ALA A 569 -10.32 -22.94 15.85
N GLY A 570 -9.32 -23.07 14.96
CA GLY A 570 -9.31 -22.35 13.70
C GLY A 570 -8.41 -21.11 13.65
N ILE A 571 -7.53 -20.93 14.64
CA ILE A 571 -6.53 -19.86 14.69
C ILE A 571 -5.74 -19.69 13.37
N GLY A 572 -5.40 -18.44 13.07
CA GLY A 572 -4.60 -18.06 11.91
C GLY A 572 -5.41 -17.87 10.63
N GLN A 573 -6.73 -18.10 10.68
CA GLN A 573 -7.62 -17.83 9.56
C GLN A 573 -8.16 -16.41 9.61
N VAL A 574 -8.27 -15.82 8.42
CA VAL A 574 -8.68 -14.43 8.21
C VAL A 574 -9.73 -14.40 7.11
N ARG A 575 -10.82 -13.65 7.30
CA ARG A 575 -11.92 -13.51 6.32
C ARG A 575 -12.35 -12.07 6.20
N THR A 576 -12.83 -11.68 5.02
CA THR A 576 -13.36 -10.33 4.80
C THR A 576 -14.88 -10.37 4.89
N ILE A 577 -15.45 -9.45 5.65
CA ILE A 577 -16.90 -9.25 5.72
C ILE A 577 -17.34 -8.54 4.45
N ILE A 578 -18.19 -9.18 3.64
CA ILE A 578 -18.69 -8.63 2.37
C ILE A 578 -20.10 -8.05 2.49
N LYS A 579 -20.82 -8.40 3.54
CA LYS A 579 -22.20 -7.93 3.79
C LYS A 579 -22.52 -7.96 5.29
N ARG A 580 -23.37 -7.05 5.74
CA ARG A 580 -23.95 -7.02 7.09
C ARG A 580 -25.47 -6.78 7.03
N GLU A 581 -26.24 -7.54 7.79
CA GLU A 581 -27.69 -7.40 8.00
C GLU A 581 -27.99 -7.49 9.50
N GLY A 582 -28.09 -6.34 10.17
CA GLY A 582 -28.24 -6.29 11.63
C GLY A 582 -27.03 -6.89 12.34
N ASP A 583 -27.24 -7.96 13.10
CA ASP A 583 -26.19 -8.70 13.80
C ASP A 583 -25.60 -9.84 12.97
N GLU A 584 -26.01 -10.02 11.70
CA GLU A 584 -25.49 -11.07 10.84
C GLU A 584 -24.51 -10.50 9.82
N VAL A 585 -23.40 -11.21 9.62
CA VAL A 585 -22.38 -10.88 8.63
C VAL A 585 -22.18 -12.04 7.66
N GLU A 586 -21.90 -11.69 6.41
CA GLU A 586 -21.48 -12.63 5.37
C GLU A 586 -20.00 -12.42 5.06
N ILE A 587 -19.23 -13.51 5.05
CA ILE A 587 -17.81 -13.51 4.72
C ILE A 587 -17.58 -13.96 3.27
N ASP A 588 -16.43 -13.56 2.73
CA ASP A 588 -16.00 -13.83 1.36
C ASP A 588 -15.88 -15.33 1.00
N ILE A 589 -15.28 -16.14 1.88
CA ILE A 589 -15.12 -17.59 1.69
C ILE A 589 -15.26 -18.36 3.01
N PRO A 590 -15.69 -19.64 3.00
CA PRO A 590 -15.79 -20.42 4.23
C PRO A 590 -14.45 -20.57 4.97
N PHE A 591 -14.49 -20.69 6.30
CA PHE A 591 -13.35 -21.14 7.09
C PHE A 591 -13.02 -22.61 6.77
N ARG A 592 -11.73 -22.97 6.71
CA ARG A 592 -11.30 -24.39 6.62
C ARG A 592 -11.68 -25.15 7.88
N TYR A 593 -11.55 -24.47 9.03
CA TYR A 593 -12.06 -24.93 10.31
C TYR A 593 -12.90 -23.80 10.91
N PRO A 594 -14.23 -23.95 11.06
CA PRO A 594 -15.07 -22.88 11.56
C PRO A 594 -14.70 -22.52 13.01
N PRO A 595 -14.62 -21.22 13.36
CA PRO A 595 -14.38 -20.83 14.74
C PRO A 595 -15.51 -21.36 15.64
N GLY A 596 -15.13 -21.86 16.82
CA GLY A 596 -16.05 -22.38 17.82
C GLY A 596 -16.37 -21.35 18.91
N HIS A 597 -17.14 -21.76 19.92
CA HIS A 597 -17.44 -20.91 21.08
C HIS A 597 -16.19 -20.53 21.92
N ASP A 598 -15.14 -21.34 21.80
CA ASP A 598 -13.85 -21.20 22.51
C ASP A 598 -12.78 -20.47 21.65
N SER A 599 -13.17 -19.97 20.47
CA SER A 599 -12.32 -19.26 19.50
C SER A 599 -12.45 -17.74 19.60
#